data_AF-A0A359MT32-F1
#
_entry.id   AF-A0A359MT32-F1
#
_cell.length_a   1.000
_cell.length_b   1.000
_cell.length_c   1.000
_cell.angle_alpha   90.00
_cell.angle_beta   90.00
_cell.angle_gamma   90.00
#
_symmetry.space_group_name_H-M   'P 1'
#
loop_
_entity.id
_entity.type
_entity.pdbx_description
1 polymer ?
#
loop_
_entity_poly.entity_id
_entity_poly.type
_entity_poly.pdbx_seq_one_letter_code
_entity_poly.pdbx_strand_id
1 'polypeptide(L)'
;MFLSDDSEDDYLIYPHHAGEKILNPIRKFAGEKMQNYNRSATKLVGNVFIREINYCGLASMSWMYYYDNNNGLYIGSHDERFPVTGVIAEAGKDKPYMGFNFRKHYRITCGQTYTTGNYVIAITEKDWHYGAQIYRSYIEPYLNFDHTPEFLKSEYSLNQCYNFKRRDSIEHYFKDIPDMYESGKRWGIRHMFIASWNRTGFDSFYPEYYP
;
A
#
# COMPACT_ATOMS: atom_id res chain seq x y z
N MET A 1 -18.76 14.61 -1.35
CA MET A 1 -18.34 15.97 -1.73
C MET A 1 -17.75 15.92 -3.13
N PHE A 2 -17.95 16.97 -3.93
CA PHE A 2 -17.19 17.25 -5.16
C PHE A 2 -16.52 18.59 -5.04
N LEU A 3 -15.48 18.78 -5.83
CA LEU A 3 -14.71 20.01 -5.82
C LEU A 3 -15.18 21.00 -6.90
N SER A 4 -15.85 20.51 -7.95
CA SER A 4 -16.41 21.31 -9.04
C SER A 4 -17.87 20.96 -9.38
N ASP A 5 -18.40 21.52 -10.48
CA ASP A 5 -19.77 21.30 -10.97
C ASP A 5 -20.03 19.84 -11.40
N ASP A 6 -18.97 19.10 -11.77
CA ASP A 6 -19.01 17.66 -12.04
C ASP A 6 -17.79 16.91 -11.45
N SER A 7 -17.80 15.58 -11.56
CA SER A 7 -16.75 14.71 -11.03
C SER A 7 -15.92 14.01 -12.10
N GLU A 8 -16.09 14.38 -13.37
CA GLU A 8 -15.44 13.66 -14.48
C GLU A 8 -13.93 13.91 -14.50
N ASP A 9 -13.52 15.12 -14.11
CA ASP A 9 -12.11 15.53 -14.06
C ASP A 9 -11.47 15.38 -12.67
N ASP A 10 -12.22 14.84 -11.70
CA ASP A 10 -11.75 14.64 -10.34
C ASP A 10 -10.82 13.41 -10.25
N TYR A 11 -9.74 13.56 -9.48
CA TYR A 11 -8.76 12.52 -9.21
C TYR A 11 -8.76 12.13 -7.73
N LEU A 12 -8.64 10.83 -7.46
CA LEU A 12 -8.31 10.28 -6.16
C LEU A 12 -6.89 9.71 -6.17
N ILE A 13 -6.05 10.13 -5.23
CA ILE A 13 -4.85 9.43 -4.83
C ILE A 13 -5.19 8.49 -3.68
N TYR A 14 -5.04 7.20 -3.94
CA TYR A 14 -5.33 6.13 -3.01
C TYR A 14 -4.06 5.35 -2.68
N PRO A 15 -3.75 5.05 -1.41
CA PRO A 15 -2.42 4.58 -1.00
C PRO A 15 -2.23 3.07 -1.21
N HIS A 16 -2.79 2.47 -2.26
CA HIS A 16 -2.65 1.05 -2.53
C HIS A 16 -1.25 0.73 -3.08
N HIS A 17 -0.46 -0.06 -2.35
CA HIS A 17 0.96 -0.34 -2.66
C HIS A 17 1.77 0.94 -2.92
N ALA A 18 2.37 1.13 -4.10
CA ALA A 18 3.13 2.33 -4.43
C ALA A 18 2.25 3.58 -4.67
N GLY A 19 0.93 3.45 -4.56
CA GLY A 19 -0.04 4.50 -4.82
C GLY A 19 -0.80 4.28 -6.12
N GLU A 20 -2.06 4.72 -6.15
CA GLU A 20 -2.91 4.73 -7.33
C GLU A 20 -3.45 6.14 -7.56
N LYS A 21 -3.37 6.62 -8.79
CA LYS A 21 -4.06 7.83 -9.26
C LYS A 21 -5.28 7.41 -10.07
N ILE A 22 -6.47 7.78 -9.61
CA ILE A 22 -7.74 7.31 -10.14
C ILE A 22 -8.52 8.52 -10.67
N LEU A 23 -8.64 8.65 -11.99
CA LEU A 23 -9.54 9.61 -12.64
C LEU A 23 -11.00 9.14 -12.52
N ASN A 24 -11.90 10.09 -12.23
CA ASN A 24 -13.33 9.88 -12.00
C ASN A 24 -13.58 8.67 -11.10
N PRO A 25 -13.19 8.74 -9.81
CA PRO A 25 -13.26 7.60 -8.90
C PRO A 25 -14.68 7.07 -8.74
N ILE A 26 -15.71 7.90 -8.88
CA ILE A 26 -17.11 7.46 -8.79
C ILE A 26 -17.44 6.47 -9.89
N ARG A 27 -17.22 6.85 -11.14
CA ARG A 27 -17.45 5.96 -12.27
C ARG A 27 -16.51 4.76 -12.20
N LYS A 28 -15.25 4.97 -11.77
CA LYS A 28 -14.25 3.91 -11.71
C LYS A 28 -14.63 2.83 -10.70
N PHE A 29 -15.13 3.21 -9.53
CA PHE A 29 -15.52 2.30 -8.44
C PHE A 29 -16.71 1.41 -8.84
N ALA A 30 -17.63 1.93 -9.66
CA ALA A 30 -18.71 1.15 -10.25
C ALA A 30 -18.23 0.17 -11.35
N GLY A 31 -17.02 0.33 -11.89
CA GLY A 31 -16.50 -0.48 -12.98
C GLY A 31 -16.15 -1.91 -12.56
N GLU A 32 -16.44 -2.88 -13.44
CA GLU A 32 -16.20 -4.31 -13.23
C GLU A 32 -14.77 -4.64 -12.79
N LYS A 33 -13.77 -3.95 -13.37
CA LYS A 33 -12.35 -4.13 -12.98
C LYS A 33 -12.11 -3.82 -11.50
N MET A 34 -12.71 -2.74 -10.98
CA MET A 34 -12.54 -2.36 -9.58
C MET A 34 -13.33 -3.29 -8.66
N GLN A 35 -14.49 -3.77 -9.09
CA GLN A 35 -15.28 -4.72 -8.30
C GLN A 35 -14.66 -6.12 -8.20
N ASN A 36 -13.80 -6.49 -9.16
CA ASN A 36 -13.10 -7.77 -9.17
C ASN A 36 -11.62 -7.67 -8.79
N TYR A 37 -11.21 -6.56 -8.16
CA TYR A 37 -9.79 -6.27 -7.87
C TYR A 37 -9.26 -6.98 -6.62
N ASN A 38 -9.43 -8.31 -6.56
CA ASN A 38 -8.96 -9.20 -5.49
C ASN A 38 -9.19 -8.61 -4.07
N ARG A 39 -8.15 -8.56 -3.22
CA ARG A 39 -8.24 -8.11 -1.83
C ARG A 39 -8.51 -6.60 -1.67
N SER A 40 -8.39 -5.81 -2.74
CA SER A 40 -8.67 -4.37 -2.75
C SER A 40 -9.84 -4.01 -3.67
N ALA A 41 -10.72 -4.99 -3.93
CA ALA A 41 -11.95 -4.82 -4.68
C ALA A 41 -12.88 -3.78 -4.03
N THR A 42 -13.59 -3.06 -4.89
CA THR A 42 -14.70 -2.20 -4.49
C THR A 42 -15.96 -3.05 -4.32
N LYS A 43 -16.72 -2.82 -3.24
CA LYS A 43 -17.95 -3.57 -2.94
C LYS A 43 -19.14 -2.63 -2.94
N LEU A 44 -20.24 -3.03 -3.59
CA LEU A 44 -21.51 -2.34 -3.45
C LEU A 44 -22.19 -2.77 -2.15
N VAL A 45 -22.40 -1.83 -1.23
CA VAL A 45 -23.12 -2.03 0.04
C VAL A 45 -24.27 -1.04 0.08
N GLY A 46 -25.50 -1.57 0.01
CA GLY A 46 -26.68 -0.72 -0.17
C GLY A 46 -26.55 0.10 -1.46
N ASN A 47 -26.47 1.42 -1.31
CA ASN A 47 -26.36 2.35 -2.43
C ASN A 47 -24.97 3.02 -2.58
N VAL A 48 -23.94 2.40 -2.01
CA VAL A 48 -22.59 2.98 -1.93
C VAL A 48 -21.57 1.95 -2.38
N PHE A 49 -20.70 2.35 -3.30
CA PHE A 49 -19.49 1.60 -3.63
C PHE A 49 -18.40 1.93 -2.61
N ILE A 50 -17.91 0.93 -1.89
CA ILE A 50 -16.93 1.08 -0.81
C ILE A 50 -15.65 0.36 -1.20
N ARG A 51 -14.52 1.05 -1.14
CA ARG A 51 -13.19 0.46 -1.26
C ARG A 51 -12.42 0.69 0.04
N GLU A 52 -11.98 -0.40 0.66
CA GLU A 52 -11.27 -0.40 1.94
C GLU A 52 -9.99 -1.24 1.83
N ILE A 53 -8.86 -0.68 2.27
CA ILE A 53 -7.58 -1.36 2.43
C ILE A 53 -6.97 -1.01 3.79
N ASN A 54 -6.13 -1.88 4.35
CA ASN A 54 -5.55 -1.67 5.68
C ASN A 54 -4.09 -1.19 5.61
N TYR A 55 -3.77 -0.22 6.47
CA TYR A 55 -2.42 0.14 6.89
C TYR A 55 -2.14 -0.50 8.27
N CYS A 56 -1.05 -1.24 8.50
CA CYS A 56 -0.05 -1.68 7.52
C CYS A 56 -0.57 -2.87 6.69
N GLY A 57 -0.27 -2.89 5.39
CA GLY A 57 -0.65 -3.98 4.50
C GLY A 57 -0.81 -3.51 3.05
N LEU A 58 -2.02 -3.64 2.52
CA LEU A 58 -2.33 -3.17 1.16
C LEU A 58 -2.19 -1.65 1.04
N ALA A 59 -2.49 -0.91 2.11
CA ALA A 59 -2.18 0.50 2.18
C ALA A 59 -0.71 0.68 2.58
N SER A 60 0.06 1.39 1.76
CA SER A 60 1.42 1.81 2.12
C SER A 60 1.43 2.99 3.09
N MET A 61 0.36 3.77 3.12
CA MET A 61 0.24 4.98 3.92
C MET A 61 -1.21 5.17 4.37
N SER A 62 -1.41 5.93 5.45
CA SER A 62 -2.72 6.19 6.07
C SER A 62 -3.34 7.53 5.66
N TRP A 63 -3.27 7.90 4.38
CA TRP A 63 -3.85 9.13 3.84
C TRP A 63 -4.43 8.94 2.43
N MET A 64 -5.26 9.88 2.01
CA MET A 64 -5.84 9.99 0.68
C MET A 64 -5.80 11.46 0.23
N TYR A 65 -5.88 11.68 -1.08
CA TYR A 65 -6.00 13.02 -1.66
C TYR A 65 -7.03 13.03 -2.77
N TYR A 66 -7.96 13.97 -2.71
CA TYR A 66 -8.98 14.15 -3.72
C TYR A 66 -8.83 15.53 -4.33
N TYR A 67 -8.76 15.66 -5.65
CA TYR A 67 -8.46 16.94 -6.30
C TYR A 67 -9.01 17.03 -7.71
N ASP A 68 -9.29 18.26 -8.12
CA ASP A 68 -9.58 18.65 -9.51
C ASP A 68 -8.41 19.51 -10.05
N ASN A 69 -8.63 20.28 -11.11
CA ASN A 69 -7.61 21.16 -11.69
C ASN A 69 -7.20 22.34 -10.79
N ASN A 70 -8.06 22.76 -9.86
CA ASN A 70 -7.94 24.00 -9.09
C ASN A 70 -7.97 23.79 -7.57
N ASN A 71 -8.48 22.65 -7.10
CA ASN A 71 -8.82 22.39 -5.71
C ASN A 71 -8.29 21.02 -5.29
N GLY A 72 -7.90 20.90 -4.03
CA GLY A 72 -7.40 19.69 -3.42
C GLY A 72 -7.87 19.55 -1.98
N LEU A 73 -8.16 18.31 -1.61
CA LEU A 73 -8.60 17.89 -0.30
C LEU A 73 -7.69 16.74 0.17
N TYR A 74 -6.86 17.03 1.16
CA TYR A 74 -6.08 16.04 1.89
C TYR A 74 -6.88 15.49 3.06
N ILE A 75 -6.84 14.18 3.27
CA ILE A 75 -7.37 13.52 4.47
C ILE A 75 -6.37 12.47 4.94
N GLY A 76 -5.92 12.55 6.20
CA GLY A 76 -4.93 11.61 6.75
C GLY A 76 -5.17 11.23 8.20
N SER A 77 -4.90 9.96 8.53
CA SER A 77 -4.77 9.50 9.92
C SER A 77 -3.30 9.65 10.34
N HIS A 78 -3.04 10.66 11.16
CA HIS A 78 -1.75 10.99 11.78
C HIS A 78 -1.69 10.42 13.19
N ASP A 79 -1.96 9.12 13.30
CA ASP A 79 -2.01 8.42 14.57
C ASP A 79 -0.66 7.76 14.86
N GLU A 80 0.14 8.42 15.69
CA GLU A 80 1.52 8.06 16.07
C GLU A 80 1.62 6.71 16.81
N ARG A 81 0.49 6.10 17.17
CA ARG A 81 0.43 4.77 17.80
C ARG A 81 0.41 3.65 16.77
N PHE A 82 0.29 4.00 15.49
CA PHE A 82 0.28 3.09 14.34
C PHE A 82 -0.69 1.90 14.46
N PRO A 83 -1.95 2.10 14.89
CA PRO A 83 -2.91 0.99 14.91
C PRO A 83 -3.23 0.54 13.49
N VAL A 84 -3.66 -0.72 13.35
CA VAL A 84 -4.25 -1.19 12.08
C VAL A 84 -5.41 -0.26 11.72
N THR A 85 -5.28 0.39 10.56
CA THR A 85 -6.16 1.45 10.10
C THR A 85 -6.72 1.10 8.73
N GLY A 86 -8.02 0.89 8.65
CA GLY A 86 -8.73 0.82 7.37
C GLY A 86 -8.77 2.20 6.74
N VAL A 87 -8.31 2.33 5.50
CA VAL A 87 -8.35 3.52 4.66
C VAL A 87 -9.48 3.32 3.65
N ILE A 88 -10.53 4.14 3.74
CA ILE A 88 -11.81 3.87 3.07
C ILE A 88 -12.16 5.04 2.16
N ALA A 89 -12.40 4.73 0.88
CA ALA A 89 -13.01 5.64 -0.08
C ALA A 89 -14.38 5.09 -0.50
N GLU A 90 -15.36 5.96 -0.56
CA GLU A 90 -16.75 5.64 -0.88
C GLU A 90 -17.23 6.48 -2.06
N ALA A 91 -18.02 5.87 -2.95
CA ALA A 91 -18.68 6.55 -4.05
C ALA A 91 -20.18 6.24 -4.04
N GLY A 92 -21.02 7.27 -4.05
CA GLY A 92 -22.46 7.10 -4.18
C GLY A 92 -22.85 6.53 -5.55
N LYS A 93 -23.76 5.54 -5.56
CA LYS A 93 -24.22 4.91 -6.81
C LYS A 93 -25.26 5.76 -7.53
N ASP A 94 -26.30 6.22 -6.84
CA ASP A 94 -27.40 6.98 -7.46
C ASP A 94 -27.21 8.50 -7.40
N LYS A 95 -26.47 8.96 -6.39
CA LYS A 95 -26.07 10.37 -6.27
C LYS A 95 -24.57 10.44 -6.34
N PRO A 96 -24.01 11.29 -7.20
CA PRO A 96 -22.59 11.45 -7.26
C PRO A 96 -22.17 12.05 -5.89
N TYR A 97 -21.25 11.38 -5.18
CA TYR A 97 -20.44 11.96 -4.10
C TYR A 97 -19.24 11.07 -3.81
N MET A 98 -18.15 11.66 -3.31
CA MET A 98 -17.09 10.92 -2.61
C MET A 98 -17.22 11.03 -1.09
N GLY A 99 -16.98 9.92 -0.39
CA GLY A 99 -16.83 9.82 1.07
C GLY A 99 -15.45 9.28 1.44
N PHE A 100 -14.87 9.77 2.53
CA PHE A 100 -13.54 9.38 3.00
C PHE A 100 -13.61 9.05 4.49
N ASN A 101 -13.17 7.85 4.84
CA ASN A 101 -13.28 7.36 6.22
C ASN A 101 -12.01 6.62 6.64
N PHE A 102 -11.80 6.56 7.96
CA PHE A 102 -10.82 5.68 8.58
C PHE A 102 -11.49 4.75 9.57
N ARG A 103 -11.05 3.49 9.61
CA ARG A 103 -11.51 2.50 10.59
C ARG A 103 -10.38 2.09 11.51
N LYS A 104 -10.60 2.18 12.82
CA LYS A 104 -9.71 1.64 13.85
C LYS A 104 -10.32 0.36 14.42
N HIS A 105 -9.55 -0.73 14.41
CA HIS A 105 -10.01 -2.01 14.95
C HIS A 105 -9.75 -2.06 16.45
N TYR A 106 -10.63 -1.44 17.24
CA TYR A 106 -10.54 -1.43 18.70
C TYR A 106 -11.88 -1.83 19.33
N ARG A 107 -11.85 -2.67 20.37
CA ARG A 107 -13.03 -3.07 21.13
C ARG A 107 -13.17 -2.18 22.36
N ILE A 108 -14.28 -1.46 22.45
CA ILE A 108 -14.70 -0.71 23.64
C ILE A 108 -15.84 -1.46 24.34
N THR A 109 -15.81 -1.53 25.66
CA THR A 109 -16.93 -2.05 26.48
C THR A 109 -17.68 -0.90 27.17
N CYS A 110 -18.84 -1.21 27.75
CA CYS A 110 -19.65 -0.21 28.46
C CYS A 110 -18.81 0.47 29.57
N GLY A 111 -18.80 1.79 29.58
CA GLY A 111 -18.02 2.60 30.53
C GLY A 111 -16.56 2.83 30.15
N GLN A 112 -16.06 2.24 29.06
CA GLN A 112 -14.72 2.54 28.55
C GLN A 112 -14.71 3.72 27.59
N THR A 113 -13.58 4.42 27.55
CA THR A 113 -13.30 5.48 26.58
C THR A 113 -12.15 5.04 25.68
N TYR A 114 -12.21 5.41 24.40
CA TYR A 114 -11.11 5.25 23.47
C TYR A 114 -10.67 6.62 22.97
N THR A 115 -9.40 6.94 23.18
CA THR A 115 -8.78 8.16 22.64
C THR A 115 -8.20 7.83 21.28
N THR A 116 -8.47 8.64 20.26
CA THR A 116 -7.85 8.49 18.93
C THR A 116 -6.56 9.29 18.84
N GLY A 117 -5.71 8.99 17.85
CA GLY A 117 -4.66 9.91 17.43
C GLY A 117 -5.26 11.03 16.57
N ASN A 118 -4.39 11.82 15.97
CA ASN A 118 -4.81 12.95 15.16
C ASN A 118 -5.34 12.50 13.79
N TYR A 119 -6.34 13.22 13.29
CA TYR A 119 -6.77 13.19 11.90
C TYR A 119 -6.61 14.59 11.34
N VAL A 120 -6.01 14.68 10.15
CA VAL A 120 -5.70 15.95 9.51
C VAL A 120 -6.47 16.06 8.22
N ILE A 121 -7.14 17.20 8.04
CA ILE A 121 -7.80 17.60 6.82
C ILE A 121 -7.16 18.90 6.37
N ALA A 122 -6.85 19.02 5.08
CA ALA A 122 -6.40 20.28 4.50
C ALA A 122 -7.10 20.52 3.17
N ILE A 123 -7.56 21.75 2.97
CA ILE A 123 -8.13 22.26 1.71
C ILE A 123 -7.09 23.17 1.09
N THR A 124 -6.86 23.03 -0.21
CA THR A 124 -5.79 23.73 -0.91
C THR A 124 -6.12 23.86 -2.40
N GLU A 125 -5.33 24.66 -3.12
CA GLU A 125 -5.35 24.74 -4.59
C GLU A 125 -4.17 23.97 -5.22
N LYS A 126 -3.45 23.19 -4.41
CA LYS A 126 -2.26 22.44 -4.82
C LYS A 126 -2.61 21.01 -5.23
N ASP A 127 -1.70 20.37 -5.96
CA ASP A 127 -1.83 18.97 -6.34
C ASP A 127 -1.45 18.00 -5.19
N TRP A 128 -1.52 16.70 -5.47
CA TRP A 128 -1.26 15.66 -4.50
C TRP A 128 0.15 15.63 -3.92
N HIS A 129 1.15 16.26 -4.55
CA HIS A 129 2.49 16.35 -3.98
C HIS A 129 2.47 17.14 -2.67
N TYR A 130 1.59 18.13 -2.55
CA TYR A 130 1.37 18.84 -1.30
C TYR A 130 0.81 17.93 -0.20
N GLY A 131 -0.17 17.07 -0.54
CA GLY A 131 -0.67 16.04 0.38
C GLY A 131 0.42 15.06 0.84
N ALA A 132 1.29 14.66 -0.09
CA ALA A 132 2.44 13.81 0.23
C ALA A 132 3.43 14.51 1.18
N GLN A 133 3.66 15.82 1.03
CA GLN A 133 4.49 16.62 1.94
C GLN A 133 3.89 16.70 3.34
N ILE A 134 2.57 16.92 3.46
CA ILE A 134 1.86 16.89 4.76
C ILE A 134 2.08 15.55 5.44
N TYR A 135 1.83 14.44 4.73
CA TYR A 135 2.02 13.11 5.31
C TYR A 135 3.48 12.83 5.67
N ARG A 136 4.43 13.25 4.81
CA ARG A 136 5.86 13.12 5.07
C ARG A 136 6.26 13.84 6.36
N SER A 137 5.84 15.09 6.56
CA SER A 137 6.17 15.84 7.79
C SER A 137 5.66 15.17 9.06
N TYR A 138 4.55 14.42 8.96
CA TYR A 138 4.02 13.63 10.07
C TYR A 138 4.86 12.37 10.32
N ILE A 139 5.14 11.58 9.29
CA ILE A 139 5.74 10.24 9.46
C ILE A 139 7.27 10.29 9.59
N GLU A 140 7.91 11.32 9.04
CA GLU A 140 9.37 11.45 8.95
C GLU A 140 10.10 11.33 10.30
N PRO A 141 9.63 11.95 11.40
CA PRO A 141 10.24 11.78 12.72
C PRO A 141 10.28 10.35 13.25
N TYR A 142 9.42 9.46 12.72
CA TYR A 142 9.32 8.05 13.13
C TYR A 142 10.06 7.09 12.21
N LEU A 143 10.60 7.59 11.10
CA LEU A 143 11.29 6.79 10.10
C LEU A 143 12.77 7.10 10.09
N ASN A 144 13.57 6.07 9.86
CA ASN A 144 15.00 6.22 9.65
C ASN A 144 15.28 6.07 8.15
N PHE A 145 15.48 7.21 7.48
CA PHE A 145 15.77 7.25 6.05
C PHE A 145 17.25 7.02 5.77
N ASP A 146 17.56 6.68 4.52
CA ASP A 146 18.91 6.75 3.96
C ASP A 146 19.96 5.86 4.63
N HIS A 147 19.71 4.56 4.60
CA HIS A 147 20.70 3.54 4.94
C HIS A 147 21.19 2.73 3.75
N THR A 148 20.88 3.14 2.52
CA THR A 148 21.29 2.41 1.32
C THR A 148 22.82 2.39 1.24
N PRO A 149 23.46 1.21 1.39
CA PRO A 149 24.91 1.10 1.31
C PRO A 149 25.43 1.58 -0.05
N GLU A 150 26.62 2.17 -0.08
CA GLU A 150 27.20 2.73 -1.32
C GLU A 150 27.27 1.69 -2.45
N PHE A 151 27.62 0.45 -2.11
CA PHE A 151 27.72 -0.64 -3.09
C PHE A 151 26.37 -1.03 -3.73
N LEU A 152 25.24 -0.66 -3.11
CA LEU A 152 23.88 -0.89 -3.61
C LEU A 152 23.33 0.28 -4.44
N LYS A 153 23.94 1.47 -4.38
CA LYS A 153 23.42 2.65 -5.08
C LYS A 153 23.41 2.53 -6.59
N SER A 154 24.35 1.76 -7.15
CA SER A 154 24.46 1.51 -8.59
C SER A 154 23.77 0.21 -9.03
N GLU A 155 23.00 -0.44 -8.15
CA GLU A 155 22.41 -1.75 -8.40
C GLU A 155 20.93 -1.61 -8.76
N TYR A 156 20.63 -1.97 -10.01
CA TYR A 156 19.30 -1.90 -10.60
C TYR A 156 18.74 -3.30 -10.91
N SER A 157 19.43 -4.35 -10.48
CA SER A 157 19.05 -5.73 -10.75
C SER A 157 19.37 -6.64 -9.57
N LEU A 158 18.52 -7.64 -9.37
CA LEU A 158 18.65 -8.65 -8.31
C LEU A 158 18.51 -10.03 -8.93
N ASN A 159 19.51 -10.89 -8.76
CA ASN A 159 19.41 -12.29 -9.14
C ASN A 159 18.57 -13.03 -8.09
N GLN A 160 17.30 -13.26 -8.37
CA GLN A 160 16.35 -13.86 -7.44
C GLN A 160 16.35 -15.39 -7.56
N CYS A 161 16.94 -16.06 -6.60
CA CYS A 161 17.11 -17.52 -6.57
C CYS A 161 16.15 -18.16 -5.56
N TYR A 162 14.89 -18.34 -5.96
CA TYR A 162 13.84 -19.03 -5.18
C TYR A 162 13.83 -20.56 -5.38
N ASN A 163 14.90 -21.11 -5.94
CA ASN A 163 14.96 -22.45 -6.54
C ASN A 163 15.89 -23.41 -5.79
N PHE A 164 15.98 -23.31 -4.47
CA PHE A 164 16.63 -24.35 -3.66
C PHE A 164 15.71 -25.55 -3.53
N LYS A 165 14.66 -25.43 -2.72
CA LYS A 165 13.58 -26.42 -2.62
C LYS A 165 12.23 -25.79 -2.97
N ARG A 166 11.57 -26.32 -4.00
CA ARG A 166 10.21 -25.91 -4.38
C ARG A 166 9.28 -27.11 -4.23
N ARG A 167 8.29 -26.99 -3.34
CA ARG A 167 7.37 -28.11 -3.01
C ARG A 167 8.18 -29.36 -2.65
N ASP A 168 8.03 -30.43 -3.43
CA ASP A 168 8.66 -31.73 -3.18
C ASP A 168 9.98 -31.94 -3.95
N SER A 169 10.44 -30.96 -4.75
CA SER A 169 11.67 -31.05 -5.54
C SER A 169 12.80 -30.17 -5.02
N ILE A 170 14.00 -30.74 -4.99
CA ILE A 170 15.26 -30.00 -4.80
C ILE A 170 15.78 -29.63 -6.18
N GLU A 171 15.88 -28.33 -6.45
CA GLU A 171 16.36 -27.77 -7.73
C GLU A 171 17.83 -27.36 -7.63
N HIS A 172 18.28 -26.85 -6.48
CA HIS A 172 19.68 -26.50 -6.20
C HIS A 172 20.11 -26.89 -4.79
N TYR A 173 21.41 -27.13 -4.66
CA TYR A 173 22.09 -27.43 -3.41
C TYR A 173 23.01 -26.28 -3.00
N PHE A 174 23.45 -26.25 -1.74
CA PHE A 174 24.38 -25.22 -1.25
C PHE A 174 25.70 -25.15 -2.04
N LYS A 175 26.17 -26.28 -2.56
CA LYS A 175 27.37 -26.33 -3.40
C LYS A 175 27.21 -25.58 -4.74
N ASP A 176 25.99 -25.33 -5.19
CA ASP A 176 25.69 -24.68 -6.47
C ASP A 176 25.70 -23.14 -6.33
N ILE A 177 25.71 -22.60 -5.10
CA ILE A 177 25.70 -21.15 -4.81
C ILE A 177 26.79 -20.38 -5.59
N PRO A 178 28.07 -20.83 -5.62
CA PRO A 178 29.11 -20.10 -6.34
C PRO A 178 28.82 -19.99 -7.84
N ASP A 179 28.38 -21.08 -8.47
CA ASP A 179 28.09 -21.10 -9.90
C ASP A 179 26.83 -20.29 -10.26
N MET A 180 25.83 -20.30 -9.38
CA MET A 180 24.63 -19.45 -9.50
C MET A 180 25.00 -17.97 -9.41
N TYR A 181 25.90 -17.60 -8.50
CA TYR A 181 26.40 -16.23 -8.37
C TYR A 181 27.18 -15.79 -9.60
N GLU A 182 28.16 -16.58 -10.04
CA GLU A 182 28.97 -16.25 -11.21
C GLU A 182 28.12 -16.17 -12.49
N SER A 183 27.04 -16.96 -12.56
CA SER A 183 26.06 -16.87 -13.66
C SER A 183 25.35 -15.52 -13.72
N GLY A 184 24.89 -14.98 -12.58
CA GLY A 184 24.28 -13.65 -12.53
C GLY A 184 25.30 -12.54 -12.81
N LYS A 185 26.51 -12.69 -12.27
CA LYS A 185 27.62 -11.74 -12.44
C LYS A 185 28.05 -11.57 -13.90
N ARG A 186 27.95 -12.61 -14.74
CA ARG A 186 28.16 -12.49 -16.20
C ARG A 186 27.22 -11.48 -16.88
N TRP A 187 26.07 -11.20 -16.29
CA TRP A 187 25.10 -10.19 -16.76
C TRP A 187 25.25 -8.84 -16.05
N GLY A 188 26.32 -8.64 -15.28
CA GLY A 188 26.53 -7.44 -14.48
C GLY A 188 25.73 -7.40 -13.18
N ILE A 189 25.04 -8.49 -12.80
CA ILE A 189 24.26 -8.56 -11.56
C ILE A 189 25.16 -9.02 -10.43
N ARG A 190 25.50 -8.13 -9.49
CA ARG A 190 26.44 -8.44 -8.41
C ARG A 190 25.75 -8.86 -7.12
N HIS A 191 24.41 -8.85 -7.09
CA HIS A 191 23.60 -9.22 -5.93
C HIS A 191 22.69 -10.41 -6.23
N MET A 192 22.74 -11.39 -5.33
CA MET A 192 21.93 -12.59 -5.39
C MET A 192 21.09 -12.70 -4.12
N PHE A 193 19.78 -12.86 -4.29
CA PHE A 193 18.85 -13.13 -3.21
C PHE A 193 18.53 -14.63 -3.20
N ILE A 194 18.83 -15.31 -2.10
CA ILE A 194 18.55 -16.74 -1.94
C ILE A 194 17.31 -16.91 -1.07
N ALA A 195 16.37 -17.72 -1.55
CA ALA A 195 15.21 -18.15 -0.79
C ALA A 195 15.04 -19.67 -0.92
N SER A 196 14.10 -20.21 -0.14
CA SER A 196 13.73 -21.64 -0.20
C SER A 196 14.82 -22.59 0.28
N TRP A 197 15.79 -22.09 1.07
CA TRP A 197 16.96 -22.85 1.52
C TRP A 197 16.69 -23.73 2.75
N ASN A 198 15.55 -23.54 3.43
CA ASN A 198 15.20 -24.29 4.61
C ASN A 198 14.75 -25.73 4.26
N ARG A 199 14.61 -26.58 5.29
CA ARG A 199 14.18 -27.98 5.14
C ARG A 199 12.91 -28.17 4.32
N THR A 200 11.98 -27.21 4.38
CA THR A 200 10.63 -27.36 3.83
C THR A 200 10.42 -26.63 2.50
N GLY A 201 11.38 -25.82 2.07
CA GLY A 201 11.34 -25.04 0.84
C GLY A 201 10.59 -23.71 0.94
N PHE A 202 10.29 -23.14 -0.23
CA PHE A 202 9.61 -21.85 -0.34
C PHE A 202 8.21 -21.87 0.29
N ASP A 203 7.87 -20.82 1.02
CA ASP A 203 6.53 -20.56 1.56
C ASP A 203 5.88 -21.71 2.32
N SER A 204 6.66 -22.40 3.16
CA SER A 204 6.18 -23.57 3.89
C SER A 204 6.67 -23.60 5.35
N PHE A 205 5.82 -24.15 6.22
CA PHE A 205 6.09 -24.42 7.65
C PHE A 205 6.48 -23.21 8.51
N TYR A 206 6.10 -21.98 8.16
CA TYR A 206 6.23 -20.85 9.09
C TYR A 206 5.39 -21.09 10.37
N PRO A 207 5.90 -20.78 11.58
CA PRO A 207 7.19 -20.14 11.87
C PRO A 207 8.37 -21.12 12.11
N GLU A 208 8.17 -22.43 11.91
CA GLU A 208 9.18 -23.49 12.10
C GLU A 208 10.24 -23.52 10.98
N TYR A 209 11.07 -22.47 10.94
CA TYR A 209 12.07 -22.23 9.90
C TYR A 209 13.43 -22.85 10.29
N TYR A 210 13.57 -24.17 10.16
CA TYR A 210 14.80 -24.89 10.42
C TYR A 210 15.61 -25.17 9.14
N PRO A 211 16.96 -25.11 9.19
CA PRO A 211 17.82 -25.61 8.13
C PRO A 211 17.51 -27.07 7.76
#